data_AF-A0A532V7G4-F1
#
_entry.id   AF-A0A532V7G4-F1
#
_cell.length_a   1.000
_cell.length_b   1.000
_cell.length_c   1.000
_cell.angle_alpha   90.00
_cell.angle_beta   90.00
_cell.angle_gamma   90.00
#
_symmetry.space_group_name_H-M   'P 1'
#
loop_
_entity.id
_entity.type
_entity.pdbx_description
1 polymer ?
#
loop_
_entity_poly.entity_id
_entity_poly.type
_entity_poly.pdbx_seq_one_letter_code
_entity_poly.pdbx_strand_id
1 'polypeptide(L)'
;MTLHWSGGDPDPELPYYDVYLGTTDPPPLREVNLIEKYCEISDLDSNTTYYWMIVAQDEQGDTAAGPIWSFTTTMGDSYEPNNLFDQAYGPLSFGTVYESWIWDWEDYYDIYYFIPDSSGIVKIDLYSLPTDYDLVLFDENQEELDWSSKWGPADESISYYVTGSELYYVVVILYDRPDSRDSYLLKVDYIQTQDSYEPNDSFDDAYGPLDFETTYESWISTWDDVDYYYFVPASDGWIGIDLYSLPEDYDLYLCDSNYDLIDASENEYTESEWIEFEGSASETYYVVVVPFEGYDATDSYYLEIYYSYGSAQTWGHTHREKRNLKID
;
A
#
# COMPACT_ATOMS: atom_id res chain seq x y z
N MET A 1 22.98 19.89 11.77
CA MET A 1 24.16 19.47 12.57
C MET A 1 24.78 20.71 13.21
N THR A 2 25.31 20.62 14.43
CA THR A 2 26.00 21.74 15.11
C THR A 2 27.40 21.32 15.52
N LEU A 3 28.42 22.02 15.02
CA LEU A 3 29.80 21.82 15.44
C LEU A 3 30.06 22.64 16.70
N HIS A 4 30.69 22.01 17.69
CA HIS A 4 31.18 22.68 18.91
C HIS A 4 32.69 22.49 19.03
N TRP A 5 33.39 23.50 19.51
CA TRP A 5 34.83 23.40 19.77
C TRP A 5 35.23 24.02 21.11
N SER A 6 36.43 23.65 21.56
CA SER A 6 37.08 24.22 22.74
C SER A 6 38.50 24.68 22.37
N GLY A 7 39.00 25.71 23.06
CA GLY A 7 40.25 26.40 22.71
C GLY A 7 40.08 27.92 22.59
N GLY A 8 41.15 28.62 22.22
CA GLY A 8 41.25 30.09 22.16
C GLY A 8 42.42 30.65 22.96
N ASP A 9 42.60 31.96 22.91
CA ASP A 9 43.61 32.68 23.70
C ASP A 9 43.34 32.48 25.22
N PRO A 10 44.36 32.16 26.03
CA PRO A 10 44.26 32.21 27.50
C PRO A 10 43.97 33.61 28.07
N ASP A 11 44.17 34.69 27.30
CA ASP A 11 43.69 36.03 27.65
C ASP A 11 42.17 36.17 27.40
N PRO A 12 41.42 36.86 28.26
CA PRO A 12 39.95 36.87 28.24
C PRO A 12 39.33 37.80 27.18
N GLU A 13 40.13 38.38 26.27
CA GLU A 13 39.64 39.27 25.20
C GLU A 13 39.44 38.47 23.89
N LEU A 14 38.34 38.77 23.20
CA LEU A 14 37.56 37.85 22.38
C LEU A 14 38.32 37.40 21.11
N PRO A 15 38.71 36.12 20.97
CA PRO A 15 39.23 35.60 19.71
C PRO A 15 38.09 35.44 18.70
N TYR A 16 38.36 35.83 17.45
CA TYR A 16 37.53 35.50 16.30
C TYR A 16 37.85 34.07 15.84
N TYR A 17 36.83 33.35 15.36
CA TYR A 17 36.98 31.98 14.85
C TYR A 17 36.57 31.90 13.39
N ASP A 18 37.48 31.41 12.56
CA ASP A 18 37.19 30.99 11.19
C ASP A 18 36.97 29.47 11.19
N VAL A 19 35.84 29.04 10.62
CA VAL A 19 35.46 27.63 10.48
C VAL A 19 35.79 27.20 9.06
N TYR A 20 36.59 26.15 8.93
CA TYR A 20 36.87 25.49 7.66
C TYR A 20 36.12 24.17 7.64
N LEU A 21 35.40 23.89 6.56
CA LEU A 21 34.59 22.68 6.39
C LEU A 21 34.47 22.33 4.91
N GLY A 22 34.73 21.06 4.57
CA GLY A 22 34.44 20.54 3.24
C GLY A 22 34.94 19.11 3.05
N THR A 23 34.85 18.60 1.83
CA THR A 23 35.15 17.21 1.50
C THR A 23 36.62 16.93 1.17
N THR A 24 37.49 17.94 1.33
CA THR A 24 38.94 17.85 1.09
C THR A 24 39.75 18.03 2.37
N ASP A 25 40.94 17.43 2.43
CA ASP A 25 41.93 17.69 3.48
C ASP A 25 43.17 18.40 2.86
N PRO A 26 43.46 19.68 3.21
CA PRO A 26 42.77 20.49 4.20
C PRO A 26 41.41 21.04 3.71
N PRO A 27 40.46 21.29 4.63
CA PRO A 27 39.11 21.77 4.28
C PRO A 27 39.12 23.24 3.83
N PRO A 28 38.20 23.65 2.94
CA PRO A 28 38.04 25.04 2.52
C PRO A 28 37.40 25.89 3.62
N LEU A 29 37.60 27.21 3.53
CA LEU A 29 36.99 28.18 4.44
C LEU A 29 35.47 28.19 4.23
N ARG A 30 34.72 28.12 5.33
CA ARG A 30 33.25 28.05 5.33
C ARG A 30 32.62 29.29 5.97
N GLU A 31 33.01 29.60 7.20
CA GLU A 31 32.54 30.78 7.95
C GLU A 31 33.72 31.55 8.52
N VAL A 32 33.57 32.87 8.70
CA VAL A 32 34.63 33.75 9.22
C VAL A 32 34.15 34.61 10.39
N ASN A 33 35.10 34.98 11.25
CA ASN A 33 34.89 35.94 12.33
C ASN A 33 33.74 35.60 13.31
N LEU A 34 33.53 34.32 13.59
CA LEU A 34 32.57 33.90 14.61
C LEU A 34 33.09 34.27 16.00
N ILE A 35 32.19 34.70 16.88
CA ILE A 35 32.50 34.96 18.29
C ILE A 35 32.03 33.81 19.18
N GLU A 36 31.04 33.05 18.71
CA GLU A 36 30.53 31.85 19.35
C GLU A 36 31.47 30.66 19.13
N LYS A 37 31.45 29.70 20.06
CA LYS A 37 32.18 28.42 19.94
C LYS A 37 31.34 27.31 19.31
N TYR A 38 30.45 27.69 18.41
CA TYR A 38 29.64 26.76 17.65
C TYR A 38 29.32 27.28 16.24
N CYS A 39 29.02 26.36 15.32
CA CYS A 39 28.59 26.66 13.97
C CYS A 39 27.47 25.69 13.57
N GLU A 40 26.33 26.22 13.14
CA GLU A 40 25.22 25.43 12.61
C GLU A 40 25.45 25.13 11.12
N ILE A 41 25.18 23.90 10.71
CA ILE A 41 25.33 23.44 9.32
C ILE A 41 24.08 22.65 8.93
N SER A 42 23.50 23.00 7.80
CA SER A 42 22.27 22.38 7.27
C SER A 42 22.42 21.83 5.86
N ASP A 43 23.53 22.08 5.17
CA ASP A 43 23.77 21.76 3.76
C ASP A 43 24.87 20.72 3.58
N LEU A 44 24.75 19.61 4.30
CA LEU A 44 25.64 18.47 4.14
C LEU A 44 25.00 17.43 3.22
N ASP A 45 25.75 16.97 2.24
CA ASP A 45 25.38 15.83 1.42
C ASP A 45 25.40 14.57 2.28
N SER A 46 24.50 13.63 2.01
CA SER A 46 24.47 12.32 2.68
C SER A 46 25.67 11.45 2.28
N ASN A 47 26.00 10.45 3.10
CA ASN A 47 27.11 9.51 2.87
C ASN A 47 28.44 10.18 2.48
N THR A 48 28.72 11.36 3.03
CA THR A 48 29.83 12.19 2.61
C THR A 48 30.75 12.49 3.80
N THR A 49 32.04 12.19 3.64
CA THR A 49 33.06 12.54 4.64
C THR A 49 33.44 14.02 4.52
N TYR A 50 33.22 14.74 5.61
CA TYR A 50 33.62 16.13 5.78
C TYR A 50 34.81 16.22 6.73
N TYR A 51 35.78 17.04 6.34
CA TYR A 51 36.89 17.49 7.17
C TYR A 51 36.58 18.90 7.66
N TRP A 52 36.98 19.20 8.90
CA TRP A 52 36.82 20.54 9.45
C TRP A 52 37.95 20.91 10.40
N MET A 53 38.21 22.20 10.51
CA MET A 53 39.15 22.75 11.49
C MET A 53 38.71 24.17 11.88
N ILE A 54 39.24 24.63 13.01
CA ILE A 54 39.01 25.98 13.52
C ILE A 54 40.33 26.73 13.51
N VAL A 55 40.33 27.94 12.96
CA VAL A 55 41.44 28.89 13.09
C VAL A 55 41.00 30.00 14.02
N ALA A 56 41.69 30.15 15.14
CA ALA A 56 41.47 31.25 16.08
C ALA A 56 42.35 32.44 15.68
N GLN A 57 41.82 33.65 15.79
CA GLN A 57 42.53 34.91 15.56
C GLN A 57 42.40 35.83 16.77
N ASP A 58 43.50 36.42 17.21
CA ASP A 58 43.50 37.45 18.27
C ASP A 58 43.25 38.86 17.72
N GLU A 59 43.11 39.86 18.61
CA GLU A 59 42.88 41.25 18.21
C GLU A 59 44.06 41.90 17.46
N GLN A 60 45.26 41.32 17.56
CA GLN A 60 46.45 41.77 16.82
C GLN A 60 46.52 41.16 15.42
N GLY A 61 45.64 40.21 15.12
CA GLY A 61 45.54 39.51 13.85
C GLY A 61 46.38 38.25 13.77
N ASP A 62 47.03 37.82 14.87
CA ASP A 62 47.79 36.58 14.92
C ASP A 62 46.84 35.39 14.96
N THR A 63 47.14 34.35 14.17
CA THR A 63 46.26 33.20 13.97
C THR A 63 46.88 31.89 14.42
N ALA A 64 46.07 31.02 15.02
CA ALA A 64 46.45 29.65 15.37
C ALA A 64 45.41 28.64 14.85
N ALA A 65 45.86 27.67 14.05
CA ALA A 65 45.02 26.59 13.54
C ALA A 65 44.95 25.41 14.52
N GLY A 66 43.75 24.88 14.74
CA GLY A 66 43.52 23.62 15.44
C GLY A 66 43.86 22.38 14.61
N PRO A 67 43.69 21.17 15.17
CA PRO A 67 43.78 19.94 14.39
C PRO A 67 42.64 19.85 13.37
N ILE A 68 42.86 19.04 12.34
CA ILE A 68 41.81 18.69 11.37
C ILE A 68 41.03 17.50 11.93
N TRP A 69 39.72 17.68 12.07
CA TRP A 69 38.76 16.66 12.44
C TRP A 69 38.00 16.18 11.21
N SER A 70 37.36 15.01 11.30
CA SER A 70 36.50 14.50 10.24
C SER A 70 35.27 13.80 10.80
N PHE A 71 34.16 13.88 10.08
CA PHE A 71 32.96 13.09 10.30
C PHE A 71 32.37 12.67 8.95
N THR A 72 31.53 11.63 8.92
CA THR A 72 30.80 11.20 7.73
C THR A 72 29.32 11.32 8.03
N THR A 73 28.57 11.99 7.17
CA THR A 73 27.09 11.98 7.23
C THR A 73 26.57 10.60 6.87
N THR A 74 25.48 10.16 7.50
CA THR A 74 24.80 8.92 7.12
C THR A 74 24.14 9.08 5.74
N MET A 75 23.79 7.96 5.10
CA MET A 75 22.84 7.99 3.98
C MET A 75 21.57 8.67 4.50
N GLY A 76 21.01 9.63 3.76
CA GLY A 76 19.79 10.31 4.18
C GLY A 76 18.62 9.40 3.83
N ASP A 77 18.05 8.74 4.83
CA ASP A 77 16.75 8.11 4.68
C ASP A 77 15.68 9.20 4.71
N SER A 78 14.95 9.35 3.61
CA SER A 78 13.90 10.37 3.50
C SER A 78 12.64 10.04 4.30
N TYR A 79 12.56 8.84 4.86
CA TYR A 79 11.39 8.35 5.61
C TYR A 79 11.55 8.52 7.12
N GLU A 80 12.74 8.84 7.62
CA GLU A 80 12.96 9.12 9.04
C GLU A 80 12.46 10.51 9.49
N PRO A 81 12.00 10.67 10.75
CA PRO A 81 11.84 9.62 11.76
C PRO A 81 10.57 8.78 11.53
N ASN A 82 10.64 7.45 11.60
CA ASN A 82 9.45 6.58 11.50
C ASN A 82 9.42 5.42 12.51
N ASN A 83 10.19 5.53 13.60
CA ASN A 83 10.35 4.48 14.62
C ASN A 83 9.14 4.26 15.56
N LEU A 84 8.09 5.09 15.44
CA LEU A 84 6.89 5.06 16.29
C LEU A 84 5.63 5.17 15.45
N PHE A 85 4.52 4.56 15.89
CA PHE A 85 3.24 4.60 15.17
C PHE A 85 2.73 6.02 14.90
N ASP A 86 2.96 6.97 15.81
CA ASP A 86 2.58 8.38 15.63
C ASP A 86 3.54 9.16 14.71
N GLN A 87 4.62 8.52 14.27
CA GLN A 87 5.63 9.02 13.34
C GLN A 87 5.66 8.23 12.03
N ALA A 88 4.75 7.25 11.86
CA ALA A 88 4.76 6.34 10.72
C ALA A 88 4.79 7.10 9.38
N TYR A 89 5.61 6.63 8.44
CA TYR A 89 5.72 7.24 7.12
C TYR A 89 4.60 6.74 6.19
N GLY A 90 3.88 7.65 5.55
CA GLY A 90 2.82 7.29 4.61
C GLY A 90 1.90 8.46 4.22
N PRO A 91 0.76 8.15 3.57
CA PRO A 91 0.35 6.81 3.17
C PRO A 91 1.27 6.27 2.06
N LEU A 92 1.62 4.98 2.14
CA LEU A 92 2.30 4.30 1.04
C LEU A 92 1.39 4.29 -0.19
N SER A 93 1.98 4.50 -1.35
CA SER A 93 1.30 4.38 -2.64
C SER A 93 1.45 2.96 -3.16
N PHE A 94 0.31 2.32 -3.44
CA PHE A 94 0.29 0.97 -4.01
C PHE A 94 1.12 0.88 -5.30
N GLY A 95 1.85 -0.21 -5.46
CA GLY A 95 2.74 -0.45 -6.60
C GLY A 95 4.11 0.27 -6.53
N THR A 96 4.30 1.20 -5.58
CA THR A 96 5.56 1.95 -5.42
C THR A 96 6.56 1.17 -4.56
N VAL A 97 7.83 1.19 -4.97
CA VAL A 97 8.94 0.60 -4.21
C VAL A 97 9.60 1.66 -3.34
N TYR A 98 9.71 1.39 -2.05
CA TYR A 98 10.36 2.23 -1.05
C TYR A 98 11.69 1.60 -0.64
N GLU A 99 12.78 2.34 -0.83
CA GLU A 99 14.13 1.94 -0.43
C GLU A 99 14.54 2.67 0.85
N SER A 100 14.78 1.93 1.94
CA SER A 100 14.95 2.46 3.30
C SER A 100 16.06 1.72 4.05
N TRP A 101 16.47 2.25 5.20
CA TRP A 101 17.59 1.74 5.99
C TRP A 101 17.31 1.78 7.49
N ILE A 102 17.63 0.69 8.19
CA ILE A 102 17.77 0.69 9.65
C ILE A 102 19.26 0.82 10.01
N TRP A 103 19.64 1.91 10.69
CA TRP A 103 21.06 2.29 10.87
C TRP A 103 21.70 1.70 12.12
N ASP A 104 20.99 1.72 13.24
CA ASP A 104 21.52 1.31 14.53
C ASP A 104 20.42 0.85 15.48
N TRP A 105 20.78 0.67 16.75
CA TRP A 105 19.87 0.14 17.77
C TRP A 105 18.87 1.17 18.29
N GLU A 106 19.04 2.45 17.98
CA GLU A 106 18.03 3.49 18.23
C GLU A 106 17.01 3.57 17.09
N ASP A 107 17.27 2.87 15.98
CA ASP A 107 16.53 2.84 14.72
C ASP A 107 15.95 1.44 14.42
N TYR A 108 15.51 0.74 15.46
CA TYR A 108 15.25 -0.71 15.37
C TYR A 108 13.96 -1.07 14.61
N TYR A 109 13.11 -0.08 14.34
CA TYR A 109 11.81 -0.24 13.71
C TYR A 109 11.62 0.82 12.64
N ASP A 110 11.19 0.40 11.45
CA ASP A 110 10.63 1.35 10.49
C ASP A 110 9.13 1.10 10.37
N ILE A 111 8.33 2.12 10.66
CA ILE A 111 6.86 2.02 10.64
C ILE A 111 6.31 2.83 9.49
N TYR A 112 5.53 2.17 8.66
CA TYR A 112 4.82 2.74 7.54
C TYR A 112 3.32 2.60 7.73
N TYR A 113 2.53 3.36 7.00
CA TYR A 113 1.09 3.15 6.93
C TYR A 113 0.54 3.28 5.52
N PHE A 114 -0.59 2.63 5.25
CA PHE A 114 -1.36 2.82 4.02
C PHE A 114 -2.85 2.82 4.33
N ILE A 115 -3.62 3.38 3.39
CA ILE A 115 -5.08 3.39 3.41
C ILE A 115 -5.50 2.84 2.05
N PRO A 116 -6.13 1.65 1.98
CA PRO A 116 -6.60 1.09 0.73
C PRO A 116 -7.72 1.95 0.14
N ASP A 117 -7.71 2.17 -1.18
CA ASP A 117 -8.80 2.90 -1.84
C ASP A 117 -10.05 2.02 -1.99
N SER A 118 -9.87 0.70 -2.11
CA SER A 118 -10.92 -0.33 -2.14
C SER A 118 -10.56 -1.49 -1.20
N SER A 119 -11.54 -2.32 -0.87
CA SER A 119 -11.27 -3.59 -0.20
C SER A 119 -10.53 -4.54 -1.16
N GLY A 120 -9.88 -5.59 -0.64
CA GLY A 120 -9.21 -6.60 -1.47
C GLY A 120 -7.98 -7.21 -0.84
N ILE A 121 -7.37 -8.18 -1.51
CA ILE A 121 -6.12 -8.81 -1.04
C ILE A 121 -4.92 -7.96 -1.46
N VAL A 122 -4.15 -7.52 -0.48
CA VAL A 122 -2.87 -6.84 -0.69
C VAL A 122 -1.72 -7.79 -0.42
N LYS A 123 -0.62 -7.58 -1.13
CA LYS A 123 0.67 -8.21 -0.89
C LYS A 123 1.67 -7.17 -0.42
N ILE A 124 2.26 -7.42 0.73
CA ILE A 124 3.29 -6.59 1.34
C ILE A 124 4.59 -7.38 1.20
N ASP A 125 5.49 -6.91 0.34
CA ASP A 125 6.78 -7.53 0.08
C ASP A 125 7.91 -6.72 0.70
N LEU A 126 8.75 -7.37 1.49
CA LEU A 126 9.97 -6.83 2.05
C LEU A 126 11.14 -7.67 1.54
N TYR A 127 12.02 -7.07 0.74
CA TYR A 127 12.99 -7.83 -0.06
C TYR A 127 14.31 -7.10 -0.26
N SER A 128 15.30 -7.81 -0.83
CA SER A 128 16.69 -7.34 -0.93
C SER A 128 17.33 -7.08 0.43
N LEU A 129 17.00 -7.93 1.40
CA LEU A 129 17.39 -7.72 2.80
C LEU A 129 18.90 -7.86 3.02
N PRO A 130 19.56 -6.89 3.68
CA PRO A 130 20.99 -6.97 3.97
C PRO A 130 21.31 -7.86 5.18
N THR A 131 20.36 -8.01 6.11
CA THR A 131 20.46 -8.84 7.32
C THR A 131 19.08 -9.44 7.64
N ASP A 132 18.91 -10.00 8.83
CA ASP A 132 17.66 -10.60 9.31
C ASP A 132 16.64 -9.50 9.66
N TYR A 133 15.56 -9.38 8.89
CA TYR A 133 14.44 -8.48 9.15
C TYR A 133 13.13 -9.25 9.16
N ASP A 134 12.21 -8.84 10.02
CA ASP A 134 10.86 -9.36 10.08
C ASP A 134 9.86 -8.31 9.59
N LEU A 135 8.71 -8.79 9.12
CA LEU A 135 7.62 -7.96 8.61
C LEU A 135 6.35 -8.24 9.43
N VAL A 136 5.67 -7.20 9.89
CA VAL A 136 4.42 -7.32 10.67
C VAL A 136 3.40 -6.31 10.17
N LEU A 137 2.14 -6.73 10.08
CA LEU A 137 0.98 -5.90 9.72
C LEU A 137 0.12 -5.66 10.96
N PHE A 138 -0.32 -4.41 11.16
CA PHE A 138 -1.20 -4.01 12.25
C PHE A 138 -2.42 -3.23 11.73
N ASP A 139 -3.50 -3.25 12.51
CA ASP A 139 -4.70 -2.44 12.29
C ASP A 139 -4.55 -1.00 12.85
N GLU A 140 -5.62 -0.19 12.71
CA GLU A 140 -5.64 1.19 13.22
C GLU A 140 -5.50 1.29 14.75
N ASN A 141 -5.83 0.23 15.48
CA ASN A 141 -5.75 0.13 16.93
C ASN A 141 -4.39 -0.41 17.41
N GLN A 142 -3.46 -0.67 16.48
CA GLN A 142 -2.14 -1.27 16.73
C GLN A 142 -2.24 -2.70 17.25
N GLU A 143 -3.30 -3.43 16.88
CA GLU A 143 -3.41 -4.87 17.06
C GLU A 143 -2.77 -5.58 15.86
N GLU A 144 -1.94 -6.60 16.14
CA GLU A 144 -1.25 -7.39 15.12
C GLU A 144 -2.25 -8.22 14.31
N LEU A 145 -2.18 -8.10 12.99
CA LEU A 145 -3.05 -8.81 12.05
C LEU A 145 -2.34 -10.02 11.41
N ASP A 146 -1.09 -9.85 10.98
CA ASP A 146 -0.28 -10.91 10.35
C ASP A 146 1.23 -10.60 10.42
N TRP A 147 2.08 -11.61 10.21
CA TRP A 147 3.54 -11.45 10.26
C TRP A 147 4.30 -12.46 9.39
N SER A 148 5.54 -12.13 9.04
CA SER A 148 6.51 -13.01 8.37
C SER A 148 7.91 -12.83 8.99
N SER A 149 8.53 -13.94 9.40
CA SER A 149 9.86 -13.97 10.08
C SER A 149 10.72 -15.16 9.60
N LYS A 150 11.12 -15.17 8.33
CA LYS A 150 12.01 -16.21 7.80
C LYS A 150 13.42 -15.95 8.30
N TRP A 151 14.15 -17.05 8.49
CA TRP A 151 15.47 -16.95 9.09
C TRP A 151 16.52 -16.34 8.14
N GLY A 152 17.17 -15.27 8.60
CA GLY A 152 18.29 -14.62 7.91
C GLY A 152 17.82 -13.60 6.87
N PRO A 153 18.65 -13.24 5.87
CA PRO A 153 18.29 -12.21 4.88
C PRO A 153 17.36 -12.77 3.78
N ALA A 154 16.33 -13.51 4.17
CA ALA A 154 15.35 -14.08 3.25
C ALA A 154 14.18 -13.10 3.08
N ASP A 155 13.73 -12.85 1.85
CA ASP A 155 12.62 -11.94 1.60
C ASP A 155 11.36 -12.32 2.40
N GLU A 156 10.76 -11.34 3.06
CA GLU A 156 9.51 -11.46 3.83
C GLU A 156 8.32 -11.05 2.97
N SER A 157 7.17 -11.67 3.21
CA SER A 157 5.96 -11.36 2.45
C SER A 157 4.71 -11.69 3.26
N ILE A 158 3.74 -10.78 3.26
CA ILE A 158 2.41 -10.94 3.86
C ILE A 158 1.37 -10.81 2.74
N SER A 159 0.30 -11.59 2.81
CA SER A 159 -0.87 -11.43 1.94
C SER A 159 -2.12 -11.40 2.81
N TYR A 160 -2.82 -10.28 2.79
CA TYR A 160 -3.90 -9.98 3.74
C TYR A 160 -5.04 -9.26 3.05
N TYR A 161 -6.29 -9.59 3.44
CA TYR A 161 -7.46 -8.87 2.96
C TYR A 161 -7.66 -7.59 3.77
N VAL A 162 -7.64 -6.45 3.08
CA VAL A 162 -7.83 -5.14 3.70
C VAL A 162 -9.20 -4.59 3.31
N THR A 163 -9.76 -3.79 4.19
CA THR A 163 -11.00 -3.06 3.94
C THR A 163 -10.69 -1.65 3.44
N GLY A 164 -11.41 -1.22 2.40
CA GLY A 164 -11.27 0.13 1.85
C GLY A 164 -11.46 1.22 2.91
N SER A 165 -10.67 2.30 2.79
CA SER A 165 -10.66 3.44 3.72
C SER A 165 -10.19 3.17 5.15
N GLU A 166 -9.90 1.93 5.54
CA GLU A 166 -9.29 1.64 6.84
C GLU A 166 -7.79 1.92 6.84
N LEU A 167 -7.22 2.16 8.02
CA LEU A 167 -5.81 2.44 8.18
C LEU A 167 -5.06 1.19 8.65
N TYR A 168 -3.97 0.87 7.95
CA TYR A 168 -3.10 -0.26 8.26
C TYR A 168 -1.67 0.22 8.44
N TYR A 169 -0.94 -0.40 9.37
CA TYR A 169 0.49 -0.14 9.56
C TYR A 169 1.34 -1.33 9.14
N VAL A 170 2.43 -1.06 8.45
CA VAL A 170 3.47 -2.04 8.12
C VAL A 170 4.69 -1.73 8.97
N VAL A 171 5.12 -2.70 9.79
CA VAL A 171 6.28 -2.57 10.65
C VAL A 171 7.37 -3.48 10.12
N VAL A 172 8.52 -2.88 9.80
CA VAL A 172 9.76 -3.59 9.50
C VAL A 172 10.58 -3.63 10.78
N ILE A 173 10.95 -4.82 11.22
CA ILE A 173 11.69 -5.04 12.46
C ILE A 173 13.06 -5.60 12.12
N LEU A 174 14.13 -5.00 12.62
CA LEU A 174 15.46 -5.58 12.51
C LEU A 174 15.63 -6.71 13.55
N TYR A 175 15.99 -7.94 13.18
CA TYR A 175 16.18 -9.03 14.17
C TYR A 175 17.64 -9.25 14.57
N ASP A 176 18.59 -9.15 13.62
CA ASP A 176 20.03 -9.30 13.88
C ASP A 176 20.77 -7.94 13.83
N ARG A 177 22.09 -7.94 13.85
CA ARG A 177 22.90 -6.71 13.91
C ARG A 177 22.53 -5.74 12.78
N PRO A 178 22.30 -4.45 13.09
CA PRO A 178 22.07 -3.44 12.07
C PRO A 178 23.30 -3.35 11.16
N ASP A 179 23.07 -3.36 9.85
CA ASP A 179 24.08 -3.02 8.85
C ASP A 179 23.69 -1.71 8.15
N SER A 180 24.14 -0.59 8.73
CA SER A 180 23.89 0.78 8.28
C SER A 180 24.33 1.12 6.83
N ARG A 181 24.83 0.15 6.06
CA ARG A 181 25.46 0.40 4.75
C ARG A 181 24.58 0.02 3.57
N ASP A 182 23.65 -0.89 3.75
CA ASP A 182 22.81 -1.44 2.68
C ASP A 182 21.32 -1.26 3.04
N SER A 183 20.48 -0.98 2.04
CA SER A 183 19.04 -0.75 2.16
C SER A 183 18.25 -2.06 2.12
N TYR A 184 17.02 -2.02 2.62
CA TYR A 184 15.97 -2.95 2.23
C TYR A 184 14.99 -2.27 1.24
N LEU A 185 14.18 -3.08 0.56
CA LEU A 185 13.10 -2.62 -0.30
C LEU A 185 11.74 -3.08 0.23
N LEU A 186 10.80 -2.15 0.35
CA LEU A 186 9.42 -2.40 0.75
C LEU A 186 8.46 -2.04 -0.39
N LYS A 187 7.45 -2.89 -0.64
CA LYS A 187 6.37 -2.63 -1.59
C LYS A 187 5.05 -3.16 -1.05
N VAL A 188 4.01 -2.32 -1.12
CA VAL A 188 2.61 -2.74 -0.96
C VAL A 188 1.94 -2.69 -2.33
N ASP A 189 1.24 -3.75 -2.71
CA ASP A 189 0.50 -3.82 -3.97
C ASP A 189 -0.77 -4.64 -3.79
N TYR A 190 -1.78 -4.42 -4.64
CA TYR A 190 -2.90 -5.36 -4.71
C TYR A 190 -2.45 -6.62 -5.44
N ILE A 191 -2.97 -7.78 -5.05
CA ILE A 191 -2.81 -9.00 -5.83
C ILE A 191 -3.83 -8.98 -6.99
N GLN A 192 -3.63 -8.09 -7.97
CA GLN A 192 -4.40 -8.11 -9.21
C GLN A 192 -3.71 -8.99 -10.24
N THR A 193 -3.87 -10.31 -10.16
CA THR A 193 -3.32 -11.19 -11.21
C THR A 193 -4.30 -12.15 -11.86
N GLN A 194 -5.53 -12.26 -11.37
CA GLN A 194 -6.54 -13.11 -11.99
C GLN A 194 -7.75 -12.32 -12.45
N ASP A 195 -8.38 -11.58 -11.55
CA ASP A 195 -9.55 -10.78 -11.92
C ASP A 195 -9.16 -9.46 -12.59
N SER A 196 -9.59 -9.29 -13.83
CA SER A 196 -9.34 -8.09 -14.64
C SER A 196 -10.45 -7.05 -14.56
N TYR A 197 -11.53 -7.34 -13.82
CA TYR A 197 -12.70 -6.47 -13.69
C TYR A 197 -12.70 -5.64 -12.40
N GLU A 198 -11.77 -5.93 -11.50
CA GLU A 198 -11.59 -5.24 -10.23
C GLU A 198 -10.95 -3.84 -10.37
N PRO A 199 -11.34 -2.84 -9.54
CA PRO A 199 -12.34 -2.93 -8.47
C PRO A 199 -13.77 -2.94 -9.02
N ASN A 200 -14.63 -3.81 -8.50
CA ASN A 200 -16.07 -3.83 -8.82
C ASN A 200 -16.96 -4.16 -7.60
N ASP A 201 -16.48 -3.93 -6.38
CA ASP A 201 -17.14 -4.25 -5.09
C ASP A 201 -18.41 -3.43 -4.74
N SER A 202 -18.88 -2.55 -5.62
CA SER A 202 -20.02 -1.67 -5.33
C SER A 202 -20.81 -1.27 -6.58
N PHE A 203 -22.05 -0.79 -6.41
CA PHE A 203 -22.82 -0.23 -7.52
C PHE A 203 -22.13 0.96 -8.22
N ASP A 204 -21.34 1.75 -7.49
CA ASP A 204 -20.62 2.90 -8.04
C ASP A 204 -19.36 2.47 -8.80
N ASP A 205 -18.79 1.31 -8.44
CA ASP A 205 -17.59 0.73 -9.05
C ASP A 205 -17.90 -0.36 -10.10
N ALA A 206 -19.19 -0.66 -10.32
CA ALA A 206 -19.63 -1.77 -11.15
C ALA A 206 -18.96 -1.80 -12.55
N TYR A 207 -18.46 -2.96 -12.95
CA TYR A 207 -17.81 -3.14 -14.24
C TYR A 207 -18.82 -3.22 -15.40
N GLY A 208 -18.60 -2.43 -16.45
CA GLY A 208 -19.46 -2.46 -17.63
C GLY A 208 -19.36 -1.23 -18.55
N PRO A 209 -20.28 -1.09 -19.53
CA PRO A 209 -21.40 -1.99 -19.76
C PRO A 209 -20.93 -3.35 -20.30
N LEU A 210 -21.53 -4.44 -19.84
CA LEU A 210 -21.31 -5.76 -20.41
C LEU A 210 -21.85 -5.84 -21.84
N ASP A 211 -21.10 -6.53 -22.70
CA ASP A 211 -21.47 -6.88 -24.05
C ASP A 211 -22.28 -8.19 -24.05
N PHE A 212 -23.36 -8.21 -24.83
CA PHE A 212 -24.19 -9.40 -25.00
C PHE A 212 -23.44 -10.48 -25.79
N GLU A 213 -23.73 -11.75 -25.50
CA GLU A 213 -23.11 -12.94 -26.12
C GLU A 213 -21.59 -12.97 -25.92
N THR A 214 -21.11 -12.39 -24.80
CA THR A 214 -19.73 -12.40 -24.36
C THR A 214 -19.65 -13.06 -22.99
N THR A 215 -18.69 -13.98 -22.85
CA THR A 215 -18.40 -14.64 -21.57
C THR A 215 -17.36 -13.84 -20.81
N TYR A 216 -17.65 -13.54 -19.55
CA TYR A 216 -16.76 -12.88 -18.58
C TYR A 216 -16.28 -13.91 -17.57
N GLU A 217 -14.97 -14.13 -17.50
CA GLU A 217 -14.30 -15.02 -16.53
C GLU A 217 -13.75 -14.19 -15.35
N SER A 218 -14.23 -14.45 -14.14
CA SER A 218 -14.01 -13.62 -12.93
C SER A 218 -13.91 -14.48 -11.66
N TRP A 219 -13.51 -13.90 -10.53
CA TRP A 219 -13.16 -14.60 -9.30
C TRP A 219 -13.73 -13.90 -8.07
N ILE A 220 -14.37 -14.68 -7.19
CA ILE A 220 -14.63 -14.27 -5.83
C ILE A 220 -13.40 -14.65 -4.98
N SER A 221 -12.56 -13.67 -4.71
CA SER A 221 -11.25 -13.84 -4.09
C SER A 221 -11.29 -13.88 -2.57
N THR A 222 -12.35 -13.36 -1.94
CA THR A 222 -12.60 -13.44 -0.49
C THR A 222 -14.08 -13.57 -0.17
N TRP A 223 -14.42 -13.77 1.11
CA TRP A 223 -15.81 -13.92 1.55
C TRP A 223 -16.62 -12.61 1.51
N ASP A 224 -15.95 -11.45 1.41
CA ASP A 224 -16.56 -10.11 1.30
C ASP A 224 -16.44 -9.53 -0.13
N ASP A 225 -15.78 -10.26 -1.04
CA ASP A 225 -15.64 -9.88 -2.44
C ASP A 225 -17.00 -10.09 -3.14
N VAL A 226 -17.58 -8.99 -3.63
CA VAL A 226 -18.90 -8.99 -4.27
C VAL A 226 -18.77 -8.31 -5.62
N ASP A 227 -18.86 -9.06 -6.70
CA ASP A 227 -18.72 -8.48 -8.03
C ASP A 227 -20.01 -7.79 -8.50
N TYR A 228 -19.93 -6.49 -8.79
CA TYR A 228 -21.00 -5.72 -9.43
C TYR A 228 -20.68 -5.49 -10.91
N TYR A 229 -21.66 -5.74 -11.75
CA TYR A 229 -21.62 -5.47 -13.18
C TYR A 229 -22.83 -4.64 -13.62
N TYR A 230 -22.75 -3.99 -14.78
CA TYR A 230 -23.93 -3.35 -15.37
C TYR A 230 -24.01 -3.53 -16.88
N PHE A 231 -25.22 -3.42 -17.43
CA PHE A 231 -25.45 -3.42 -18.87
C PHE A 231 -26.66 -2.56 -19.27
N VAL A 232 -26.72 -2.21 -20.55
CA VAL A 232 -27.84 -1.49 -21.17
C VAL A 232 -28.27 -2.26 -22.44
N PRO A 233 -29.49 -2.81 -22.51
CA PRO A 233 -29.95 -3.53 -23.69
C PRO A 233 -29.99 -2.63 -24.94
N ALA A 234 -29.66 -3.16 -26.10
CA ALA A 234 -29.77 -2.44 -27.38
C ALA A 234 -31.22 -2.33 -27.91
N SER A 235 -32.09 -3.24 -27.49
CA SER A 235 -33.52 -3.30 -27.79
C SER A 235 -34.31 -3.89 -26.62
N ASP A 236 -35.57 -3.48 -26.48
CA ASP A 236 -36.52 -4.14 -25.57
C ASP A 236 -36.66 -5.62 -25.96
N GLY A 237 -36.73 -6.50 -24.97
CA GLY A 237 -36.85 -7.93 -25.22
C GLY A 237 -36.57 -8.79 -23.99
N TRP A 238 -36.68 -10.10 -24.17
CA TRP A 238 -36.30 -11.06 -23.14
C TRP A 238 -34.78 -11.20 -23.10
N ILE A 239 -34.23 -11.19 -21.89
CA ILE A 239 -32.80 -11.23 -21.61
C ILE A 239 -32.56 -12.36 -20.61
N GLY A 240 -31.55 -13.18 -20.91
CA GLY A 240 -31.02 -14.19 -20.00
C GLY A 240 -29.69 -13.72 -19.42
N ILE A 241 -29.45 -14.10 -18.17
CA ILE A 241 -28.20 -13.92 -17.45
C ILE A 241 -27.84 -15.29 -16.86
N ASP A 242 -26.73 -15.85 -17.28
CA ASP A 242 -26.23 -17.14 -16.80
C ASP A 242 -24.94 -16.90 -15.99
N LEU A 243 -24.87 -17.51 -14.81
CA LEU A 243 -23.67 -17.56 -13.96
C LEU A 243 -23.34 -19.03 -13.69
N TYR A 244 -22.17 -19.49 -14.10
CA TYR A 244 -21.89 -20.93 -14.17
C TYR A 244 -20.42 -21.30 -13.90
N SER A 245 -20.20 -22.61 -13.74
CA SER A 245 -18.94 -23.22 -13.29
C SER A 245 -18.45 -22.67 -11.95
N LEU A 246 -19.37 -22.58 -10.97
CA LEU A 246 -19.07 -22.00 -9.67
C LEU A 246 -18.07 -22.88 -8.90
N PRO A 247 -16.96 -22.31 -8.39
CA PRO A 247 -16.05 -23.01 -7.48
C PRO A 247 -16.67 -23.32 -6.11
N GLU A 248 -17.44 -22.37 -5.58
CA GLU A 248 -18.16 -22.42 -4.30
C GLU A 248 -19.61 -21.93 -4.49
N ASP A 249 -20.38 -21.77 -3.41
CA ASP A 249 -21.81 -21.41 -3.46
C ASP A 249 -21.98 -19.89 -3.65
N TYR A 250 -22.27 -19.46 -4.88
CA TYR A 250 -22.44 -18.05 -5.27
C TYR A 250 -23.86 -17.77 -5.77
N ASP A 251 -24.46 -16.69 -5.29
CA ASP A 251 -25.79 -16.24 -5.67
C ASP A 251 -25.74 -15.16 -6.76
N LEU A 252 -26.79 -15.10 -7.59
CA LEU A 252 -26.95 -14.12 -8.66
C LEU A 252 -28.15 -13.21 -8.41
N TYR A 253 -27.93 -11.90 -8.43
CA TYR A 253 -28.99 -10.90 -8.25
C TYR A 253 -29.05 -9.94 -9.44
N LEU A 254 -30.26 -9.50 -9.78
CA LEU A 254 -30.52 -8.50 -10.82
C LEU A 254 -31.26 -7.31 -10.23
N CYS A 255 -30.71 -6.10 -10.41
CA CYS A 255 -31.28 -4.85 -9.94
C CYS A 255 -31.56 -3.87 -11.09
N ASP A 256 -32.49 -2.94 -10.87
CA ASP A 256 -32.75 -1.82 -11.77
C ASP A 256 -31.80 -0.62 -11.53
N SER A 257 -31.98 0.48 -12.26
CA SER A 257 -31.14 1.69 -12.11
C SER A 257 -31.34 2.47 -10.82
N ASN A 258 -32.35 2.14 -10.01
CA ASN A 258 -32.51 2.65 -8.65
C ASN A 258 -31.93 1.69 -7.61
N TYR A 259 -31.23 0.63 -8.06
CA TYR A 259 -30.71 -0.46 -7.24
C TYR A 259 -31.80 -1.28 -6.55
N ASP A 260 -33.04 -1.22 -7.04
CA ASP A 260 -34.13 -2.05 -6.55
C ASP A 260 -34.03 -3.45 -7.17
N LEU A 261 -34.11 -4.50 -6.34
CA LEU A 261 -34.06 -5.89 -6.77
C LEU A 261 -35.23 -6.25 -7.71
N ILE A 262 -34.91 -6.70 -8.91
CA ILE A 262 -35.84 -7.21 -9.91
C ILE A 262 -36.08 -8.71 -9.70
N ASP A 263 -34.99 -9.48 -9.69
CA ASP A 263 -35.00 -10.94 -9.59
C ASP A 263 -33.70 -11.49 -9.00
N ALA A 264 -33.71 -12.75 -8.57
CA ALA A 264 -32.56 -13.43 -8.00
C ALA A 264 -32.59 -14.94 -8.28
N SER A 265 -31.42 -15.55 -8.32
CA SER A 265 -31.22 -17.00 -8.37
C SER A 265 -30.24 -17.38 -7.25
N GLU A 266 -30.64 -18.34 -6.42
CA GLU A 266 -29.96 -18.76 -5.18
C GLU A 266 -29.97 -20.31 -5.09
N ASN A 267 -29.49 -21.03 -6.11
CA ASN A 267 -29.40 -22.49 -6.01
C ASN A 267 -28.27 -22.89 -5.06
N GLU A 268 -28.48 -23.98 -4.33
CA GLU A 268 -27.52 -24.44 -3.33
C GLU A 268 -26.26 -25.04 -3.97
N TYR A 269 -25.12 -24.89 -3.29
CA TYR A 269 -23.81 -25.43 -3.69
C TYR A 269 -23.31 -24.82 -5.01
N THR A 270 -22.63 -25.60 -5.85
CA THR A 270 -21.99 -25.13 -7.08
C THR A 270 -22.88 -25.29 -8.32
N GLU A 271 -24.21 -25.34 -8.14
CA GLU A 271 -25.15 -25.36 -9.26
C GLU A 271 -25.13 -24.01 -9.98
N SER A 272 -25.46 -23.98 -11.28
CA SER A 272 -25.44 -22.73 -12.03
C SER A 272 -26.67 -21.87 -11.72
N GLU A 273 -26.44 -20.56 -11.62
CA GLU A 273 -27.49 -19.57 -11.43
C GLU A 273 -27.96 -19.01 -12.76
N TRP A 274 -29.26 -18.70 -12.85
CA TRP A 274 -29.82 -18.14 -14.07
C TRP A 274 -31.02 -17.23 -13.79
N ILE A 275 -31.11 -16.12 -14.53
CA ILE A 275 -32.24 -15.18 -14.48
C ILE A 275 -32.72 -14.93 -15.91
N GLU A 276 -34.04 -14.90 -16.12
CA GLU A 276 -34.65 -14.49 -17.39
C GLU A 276 -35.74 -13.45 -17.14
N PHE A 277 -35.64 -12.29 -17.79
CA PHE A 277 -36.58 -11.18 -17.58
C PHE A 277 -36.84 -10.38 -18.87
N GLU A 278 -37.90 -9.56 -18.87
CA GLU A 278 -38.20 -8.62 -19.96
C GLU A 278 -37.49 -7.29 -19.69
N GLY A 279 -36.40 -7.02 -20.42
CA GLY A 279 -35.60 -5.83 -20.30
C GLY A 279 -35.98 -4.73 -21.30
N SER A 280 -35.71 -3.48 -20.93
CA SER A 280 -35.89 -2.31 -21.80
C SER A 280 -34.56 -1.72 -22.25
N ALA A 281 -34.49 -1.27 -23.50
CA ALA A 281 -33.35 -0.53 -24.04
C ALA A 281 -33.17 0.88 -23.50
N SER A 282 -34.11 1.34 -22.66
CA SER A 282 -34.05 2.65 -22.01
C SER A 282 -33.59 2.60 -20.55
N GLU A 283 -33.24 1.40 -20.07
CA GLU A 283 -32.93 1.13 -18.68
C GLU A 283 -31.52 0.56 -18.53
N THR A 284 -30.86 0.91 -17.42
CA THR A 284 -29.61 0.28 -16.99
C THR A 284 -29.94 -0.78 -15.96
N TYR A 285 -29.35 -1.95 -16.10
CA TYR A 285 -29.49 -3.05 -15.17
C TYR A 285 -28.16 -3.38 -14.53
N TYR A 286 -28.20 -3.80 -13.27
CA TYR A 286 -27.03 -4.22 -12.51
C TYR A 286 -27.12 -5.70 -12.18
N VAL A 287 -26.03 -6.42 -12.40
CA VAL A 287 -25.87 -7.83 -12.02
C VAL A 287 -24.92 -7.87 -10.84
N VAL A 288 -25.30 -8.60 -9.80
CA VAL A 288 -24.48 -8.72 -8.59
C VAL A 288 -24.23 -10.21 -8.32
N VAL A 289 -22.97 -10.58 -8.20
CA VAL A 289 -22.54 -11.94 -7.83
C VAL A 289 -22.04 -11.91 -6.40
N VAL A 290 -22.64 -12.72 -5.53
CA VAL A 290 -22.36 -12.68 -4.08
C VAL A 290 -21.90 -14.06 -3.60
N PRO A 291 -20.81 -14.17 -2.82
CA PRO A 291 -20.48 -15.39 -2.10
C PRO A 291 -21.52 -15.68 -1.02
N PHE A 292 -22.34 -16.71 -1.23
CA PHE A 292 -23.30 -17.17 -0.24
C PHE A 292 -22.64 -18.09 0.80
N GLU A 293 -21.93 -19.13 0.35
CA GLU A 293 -21.18 -20.05 1.21
C GLU A 293 -19.85 -20.43 0.56
N GLY A 294 -18.78 -19.73 0.95
CA GLY A 294 -17.41 -19.98 0.49
C GLY A 294 -16.92 -18.96 -0.54
N TYR A 295 -15.64 -19.07 -0.89
CA TYR A 295 -14.98 -18.32 -1.96
C TYR A 295 -13.77 -19.10 -2.47
N ASP A 296 -13.35 -18.86 -3.70
CA ASP A 296 -12.15 -19.46 -4.29
C ASP A 296 -11.39 -18.43 -5.12
N ALA A 297 -10.24 -17.98 -4.61
CA ALA A 297 -9.38 -17.01 -5.27
C ALA A 297 -8.55 -17.59 -6.43
N THR A 298 -8.73 -18.86 -6.78
CA THR A 298 -7.92 -19.57 -7.78
C THR A 298 -8.74 -20.08 -8.95
N ASP A 299 -9.90 -20.68 -8.70
CA ASP A 299 -10.83 -21.14 -9.73
C ASP A 299 -11.88 -20.05 -10.01
N SER A 300 -12.15 -19.79 -11.29
CA SER A 300 -13.07 -18.72 -11.72
C SER A 300 -14.51 -19.20 -11.84
N TYR A 301 -15.45 -18.27 -11.77
CA TYR A 301 -16.78 -18.44 -12.35
C TYR A 301 -16.84 -17.80 -13.76
N TYR A 302 -17.93 -18.07 -14.47
CA TYR A 302 -18.24 -17.41 -15.75
C TYR A 302 -19.62 -16.76 -15.74
N LEU A 303 -19.69 -15.52 -16.25
CA LEU A 303 -20.92 -14.74 -16.41
C LEU A 303 -21.18 -14.46 -17.90
N GLU A 304 -22.43 -14.62 -18.35
CA GLU A 304 -22.85 -14.29 -19.70
C GLU A 304 -24.25 -13.67 -19.72
N ILE A 305 -24.44 -12.63 -20.53
CA ILE A 305 -25.76 -12.03 -20.81
C ILE A 305 -26.11 -12.19 -22.29
N TYR A 306 -27.37 -12.51 -22.59
CA TYR A 306 -27.81 -12.79 -23.95
C TYR A 306 -29.28 -12.43 -24.17
N TYR A 307 -29.67 -12.27 -25.44
CA TYR A 307 -31.09 -12.11 -25.80
C TYR A 307 -31.76 -13.48 -25.84
N SER A 308 -32.73 -13.68 -24.96
CA SER A 308 -33.50 -14.93 -24.93
C SER A 308 -34.78 -14.82 -25.77
N TYR A 309 -35.39 -15.96 -26.08
CA TYR A 309 -36.65 -16.00 -26.82
C TYR A 309 -37.90 -15.88 -25.93
N GLY A 310 -37.70 -15.70 -24.61
CA GLY A 310 -38.76 -15.71 -23.59
C GLY A 310 -39.38 -17.09 -23.40
N SER A 311 -39.49 -17.55 -22.16
CA SER A 311 -40.05 -18.87 -21.84
C SER A 311 -41.57 -18.97 -22.08
N ALA A 312 -41.93 -19.43 -23.29
CA ALA A 312 -43.09 -20.30 -23.49
C ALA A 312 -42.71 -21.81 -23.41
N GLN A 313 -41.57 -22.15 -22.79
CA GLN A 313 -41.19 -23.53 -22.48
C GLN A 313 -40.72 -23.65 -21.03
N THR A 314 -41.61 -24.17 -20.20
CA THR A 314 -41.31 -24.70 -18.87
C THR A 314 -40.23 -25.78 -18.94
N TRP A 315 -39.06 -25.53 -18.36
CA TRP A 315 -38.27 -26.57 -17.70
C TRP A 315 -38.23 -26.25 -16.22
N GLY A 316 -38.78 -27.15 -15.42
CA GLY A 316 -39.08 -26.90 -14.03
C GLY A 316 -37.84 -26.97 -13.16
N HIS A 317 -37.37 -25.83 -12.68
CA HIS A 317 -36.68 -25.70 -11.41
C HIS A 317 -37.29 -24.49 -10.67
N THR A 318 -37.46 -24.65 -9.38
CA THR A 318 -38.42 -23.93 -8.54
C THR A 318 -38.02 -22.48 -8.28
N HIS A 319 -38.80 -21.52 -8.79
CA HIS A 319 -38.92 -20.18 -8.21
C HIS A 319 -39.17 -20.30 -6.70
N ARG A 320 -38.23 -19.83 -5.87
CA ARG A 320 -38.45 -19.61 -4.44
C ARG A 320 -38.59 -18.12 -4.16
N GLU A 321 -39.33 -17.83 -3.11
CA GLU A 321 -40.08 -16.60 -2.92
C GLU A 321 -39.22 -15.37 -2.62
N LYS A 322 -39.55 -14.24 -3.27
CA LYS A 322 -39.11 -12.87 -2.95
C LYS A 322 -38.99 -12.66 -1.44
N ARG A 323 -37.76 -12.59 -0.93
CA ARG A 323 -37.47 -11.94 0.35
C ARG A 323 -37.11 -10.49 0.05
N ASN A 324 -37.76 -9.57 0.75
CA ASN A 324 -37.40 -8.16 0.73
C ASN A 324 -36.04 -7.99 1.40
N LEU A 325 -34.96 -8.19 0.65
CA LEU A 325 -33.64 -7.69 1.01
C LEU A 325 -33.58 -6.27 0.44
N LYS A 326 -33.60 -5.29 1.34
CA LYS A 326 -32.94 -4.02 1.05
C LYS A 326 -31.47 -4.32 1.24
N ILE A 327 -30.72 -4.30 0.15
CA ILE A 327 -29.27 -4.20 0.19
C ILE A 327 -29.02 -2.76 0.67
N ASP A 328 -28.59 -2.62 1.93
CA ASP A 328 -28.27 -1.33 2.57
C ASP A 328 -26.83 -0.92 2.25
#